data_AF-A0A8J5QGA3-F1
#
_entry.id   AF-A0A8J5QGA3-F1
#
_cell.length_a   1.000
_cell.length_b   1.000
_cell.length_c   1.000
_cell.angle_alpha   90.00
_cell.angle_beta   90.00
_cell.angle_gamma   90.00
#
_symmetry.space_group_name_H-M   'P 1'
#
loop_
_entity.id
_entity.type
_entity.pdbx_description
1 polymer ?
#
loop_
_entity_poly.entity_id
_entity_poly.type
_entity_poly.pdbx_seq_one_letter_code
_entity_poly.pdbx_strand_id
1 'polypeptide(L)'
;MQFLSANSLLYIRVVFLLTIVFYLITDPEGLCTAGFVVLMGQAMQVPLVQLSKSNPMLGITAMTFTSLAIGDVIPLLAQNFAYFESLVPIRLAGYFILAGYIYFVPTSMVSNSLVITFAFLEVWFNFLIFNNLRDEKYYRMKKFVEENAEAMQRAHDEQVRVIEEDE
;
A
#
# COMPACT_ATOMS: atom_id res chain seq x y z
N MET A 1 -22.71 -0.50 3.44
CA MET A 1 -22.05 -1.82 3.50
C MET A 1 -20.81 -1.75 2.62
N GLN A 2 -19.63 -1.51 3.20
CA GLN A 2 -18.37 -1.56 2.47
C GLN A 2 -18.05 -3.05 2.26
N PHE A 3 -18.16 -3.54 1.03
CA PHE A 3 -17.95 -4.96 0.71
C PHE A 3 -16.49 -5.40 0.98
N LEU A 4 -15.56 -4.44 1.06
CA LEU A 4 -14.16 -4.63 1.41
C LEU A 4 -13.74 -3.53 2.40
N SER A 5 -13.29 -3.92 3.60
CA SER A 5 -12.64 -3.00 4.54
C SER A 5 -11.18 -2.76 4.15
N ALA A 6 -10.61 -1.62 4.57
CA ALA A 6 -9.18 -1.34 4.43
C ALA A 6 -8.31 -2.46 5.01
N ASN A 7 -8.73 -3.07 6.13
CA ASN A 7 -8.04 -4.22 6.72
C ASN A 7 -8.02 -5.43 5.78
N SER A 8 -9.17 -5.79 5.20
CA SER A 8 -9.26 -6.92 4.28
C SER A 8 -8.37 -6.71 3.06
N LEU A 9 -8.31 -5.48 2.52
CA LEU A 9 -7.43 -5.13 1.41
C LEU A 9 -5.94 -5.21 1.78
N LEU A 10 -5.58 -4.78 3.00
CA LEU A 10 -4.21 -4.92 3.51
C LEU A 10 -3.80 -6.40 3.62
N TYR A 11 -4.68 -7.26 4.16
CA TYR A 11 -4.44 -8.71 4.20
C TYR A 11 -4.30 -9.31 2.80
N ILE A 12 -5.17 -8.95 1.86
CA ILE A 12 -5.08 -9.42 0.46
C ILE A 12 -3.74 -9.02 -0.14
N ARG A 13 -3.30 -7.77 0.07
CA ARG A 13 -2.01 -7.28 -0.44
C ARG A 13 -0.83 -8.04 0.18
N VAL A 14 -0.86 -8.33 1.48
CA VAL A 14 0.16 -9.16 2.15
C VAL A 14 0.20 -10.56 1.54
N VAL A 15 -0.96 -11.21 1.36
CA VAL A 15 -1.04 -12.56 0.75
C VAL A 15 -0.51 -12.54 -0.69
N PHE A 16 -0.80 -11.47 -1.44
CA PHE A 16 -0.25 -11.26 -2.78
C PHE A 16 1.29 -11.18 -2.77
N LEU A 17 1.87 -10.41 -1.85
CA LEU A 17 3.34 -10.33 -1.70
C LEU A 17 3.96 -11.69 -1.35
N LEU A 18 3.34 -12.43 -0.42
CA LEU A 18 3.80 -13.77 -0.05
C LEU A 18 3.68 -14.77 -1.22
N THR A 19 2.67 -14.62 -2.06
CA THR A 19 2.51 -15.43 -3.28
C THR A 19 3.62 -15.13 -4.27
N ILE A 20 3.99 -13.86 -4.47
CA ILE A 20 5.16 -13.49 -5.29
C ILE A 20 6.43 -14.15 -4.75
N VAL A 21 6.68 -14.06 -3.44
CA VAL A 21 7.85 -14.70 -2.79
C VAL A 21 7.86 -16.20 -3.03
N PHE A 22 6.70 -16.86 -2.86
CA PHE A 22 6.56 -18.29 -3.09
C PHE A 22 6.90 -18.69 -4.54
N TYR A 23 6.39 -17.96 -5.54
CA TYR A 23 6.70 -18.21 -6.94
C TYR A 23 8.17 -17.91 -7.26
N LEU A 24 8.74 -16.87 -6.68
CA LEU A 24 10.14 -16.49 -6.93
C LEU A 24 11.13 -17.58 -6.45
N ILE A 25 10.77 -18.31 -5.39
CA ILE A 25 11.57 -19.42 -4.85
C ILE A 25 11.29 -20.73 -5.59
N THR A 26 10.03 -21.01 -5.93
CA THR A 26 9.64 -22.32 -6.49
C THR A 26 9.80 -22.38 -8.01
N ASP A 27 9.30 -21.37 -8.71
CA ASP A 27 9.28 -21.29 -10.16
C ASP A 27 9.31 -19.84 -10.68
N PRO A 28 10.49 -19.20 -10.73
CA PRO A 28 10.62 -17.81 -11.14
C PRO A 28 10.34 -17.60 -12.63
N GLU A 29 10.51 -18.64 -13.46
CA GLU A 29 10.22 -18.60 -14.90
C GLU A 29 8.71 -18.49 -15.15
N GLY A 30 7.90 -19.23 -14.39
CA GLY A 30 6.44 -19.12 -14.44
C GLY A 30 5.93 -17.73 -14.09
N LEU A 31 6.59 -17.04 -13.14
CA LEU A 31 6.24 -15.66 -12.79
C LEU A 31 6.57 -14.67 -13.93
N CYS A 32 7.72 -14.84 -14.60
CA CYS A 32 8.15 -13.98 -15.70
C CYS A 32 7.29 -14.14 -16.96
N THR A 33 6.84 -15.37 -17.22
CA THR A 33 6.07 -15.75 -18.41
C THR A 33 4.56 -15.63 -18.21
N ALA A 34 4.12 -15.23 -17.02
CA ALA A 34 2.72 -14.96 -16.73
C ALA A 34 2.16 -13.93 -17.73
N GLY A 35 1.00 -14.25 -18.33
CA GLY A 35 0.44 -13.44 -19.42
C GLY A 35 0.27 -11.95 -19.06
N PHE A 36 -0.06 -11.64 -17.80
CA PHE A 36 -0.16 -10.27 -17.32
C PHE A 36 1.21 -9.55 -17.28
N VAL A 37 2.27 -10.23 -16.85
CA VAL A 37 3.64 -9.67 -16.81
C VAL A 37 4.15 -9.39 -18.21
N VAL A 38 3.91 -10.32 -19.15
CA VAL A 38 4.30 -10.17 -20.55
C VAL A 38 3.53 -9.01 -21.20
N LEU A 39 2.22 -8.92 -20.96
CA LEU A 39 1.37 -7.86 -21.51
C LEU A 39 1.81 -6.49 -21.01
N MET A 40 2.10 -6.34 -19.72
CA MET A 40 2.61 -5.08 -19.15
C MET A 40 3.99 -4.73 -19.71
N GLY A 41 4.88 -5.72 -19.85
CA GLY A 41 6.19 -5.50 -20.46
C GLY A 41 6.10 -4.99 -21.90
N GLN A 42 5.23 -5.60 -22.72
CA GLN A 42 4.99 -5.20 -24.09
C GLN A 42 4.32 -3.82 -24.19
N ALA A 43 3.33 -3.54 -23.35
CA ALA A 43 2.62 -2.26 -23.32
C ALA A 43 3.57 -1.08 -23.01
N MET A 44 4.54 -1.32 -22.13
CA MET A 44 5.54 -0.35 -21.70
C MET A 44 6.81 -0.36 -22.55
N GLN A 45 6.90 -1.24 -23.55
CA GLN A 45 8.07 -1.42 -24.42
C GLN A 45 9.37 -1.67 -23.64
N VAL A 46 9.27 -2.37 -22.50
CA VAL A 46 10.42 -2.73 -21.65
C VAL A 46 10.86 -4.17 -21.92
N PRO A 47 12.15 -4.49 -21.68
CA PRO A 47 12.65 -5.84 -21.88
C PRO A 47 11.91 -6.86 -21.00
N LEU A 48 11.55 -7.99 -21.61
CA LEU A 48 11.01 -9.14 -20.90
C LEU A 48 12.15 -9.83 -20.14
N VAL A 49 12.06 -9.81 -18.81
CA VAL A 49 13.05 -10.49 -17.96
C VAL A 49 12.76 -11.99 -17.95
N GLN A 50 13.82 -12.78 -18.13
CA GLN A 50 13.80 -14.23 -17.91
C GLN A 50 14.68 -14.52 -16.70
N LEU A 51 14.06 -14.93 -15.60
CA LEU A 51 14.78 -15.33 -14.40
C LEU A 51 15.08 -16.82 -14.43
N SER A 52 16.35 -17.19 -14.55
CA SER A 52 16.79 -18.57 -14.37
C SER A 52 16.96 -18.89 -12.88
N LYS A 53 16.64 -20.12 -12.46
CA LYS A 53 16.75 -20.57 -11.05
C LYS A 53 18.15 -20.42 -10.43
N SER A 54 19.19 -20.33 -11.26
CA SER A 54 20.57 -20.20 -10.80
C SER A 54 21.00 -18.74 -10.50
N ASN A 55 20.14 -17.74 -10.75
CA ASN A 55 20.51 -16.34 -10.58
C ASN A 55 20.53 -15.94 -9.08
N PRO A 56 21.69 -15.54 -8.52
CA PRO A 56 21.79 -15.12 -7.11
C PRO A 56 20.86 -13.94 -6.75
N MET A 57 20.48 -13.12 -7.73
CA MET A 57 19.59 -11.97 -7.53
C MET A 57 18.16 -12.37 -7.14
N LEU A 58 17.75 -13.62 -7.41
CA LEU A 58 16.45 -14.16 -6.99
C LEU A 58 16.29 -14.16 -5.47
N GLY A 59 17.31 -14.64 -4.75
CA GLY A 59 17.27 -14.71 -3.29
C GLY A 59 17.18 -13.32 -2.65
N ILE A 60 17.96 -12.37 -3.17
CA ILE A 60 17.93 -10.97 -2.72
C ILE A 60 16.54 -10.37 -2.95
N THR A 61 15.98 -10.58 -4.15
CA THR A 61 14.65 -10.07 -4.50
C THR A 61 13.56 -10.69 -3.62
N ALA A 62 13.62 -12.00 -3.38
CA ALA A 62 12.69 -12.71 -2.48
C ALA A 62 12.78 -12.16 -1.05
N MET A 63 13.99 -11.89 -0.56
CA MET A 63 14.22 -11.30 0.75
C MET A 63 13.64 -9.88 0.85
N THR A 64 13.79 -9.06 -0.19
CA THR A 64 13.19 -7.73 -0.25
C THR A 64 11.66 -7.79 -0.19
N PHE A 65 11.02 -8.65 -1.00
CA PHE A 65 9.57 -8.82 -0.95
C PHE A 65 9.07 -9.38 0.39
N THR A 66 9.83 -10.28 0.99
CA THR A 66 9.53 -10.81 2.34
C THR A 66 9.61 -9.70 3.40
N SER A 67 10.63 -8.84 3.32
CA SER A 67 10.76 -7.69 4.21
C SER A 67 9.58 -6.71 4.07
N LEU A 68 9.10 -6.47 2.85
CA LEU A 68 7.90 -5.66 2.60
C LEU A 68 6.65 -6.31 3.21
N ALA A 69 6.45 -7.62 3.02
CA ALA A 69 5.31 -8.34 3.59
C ALA A 69 5.32 -8.29 5.13
N ILE A 70 6.47 -8.56 5.77
CA ILE A 70 6.61 -8.49 7.22
C ILE A 70 6.37 -7.06 7.75
N GLY A 71 6.90 -6.05 7.03
CA GLY A 71 6.71 -4.65 7.37
C GLY A 71 5.25 -4.22 7.43
N ASP A 72 4.37 -4.88 6.69
CA ASP A 72 2.93 -4.63 6.72
C ASP A 72 2.16 -5.59 7.66
N VAL A 73 2.63 -6.82 7.85
CA VAL A 73 2.01 -7.78 8.78
C VAL A 73 2.09 -7.29 10.23
N ILE A 74 3.23 -6.77 10.67
CA ILE A 74 3.43 -6.37 12.07
C ILE A 74 2.45 -5.25 12.48
N PRO A 75 2.34 -4.12 11.75
CA PRO A 75 1.40 -3.06 12.10
C PRO A 75 -0.06 -3.49 11.94
N LEU A 76 -0.35 -4.43 11.04
CA LEU A 76 -1.69 -4.98 10.85
C LEU A 76 -2.13 -5.84 12.04
N LEU A 77 -1.23 -6.67 12.57
CA LEU A 77 -1.46 -7.44 13.81
C LEU A 77 -1.63 -6.52 15.03
N ALA A 78 -0.91 -5.40 15.06
CA ALA A 78 -1.04 -4.38 16.09
C ALA A 78 -2.27 -3.45 15.91
N GLN A 79 -3.07 -3.64 14.86
CA GLN A 79 -4.22 -2.80 14.49
C GLN A 79 -3.88 -1.28 14.44
N ASN A 80 -2.67 -0.94 14.02
CA ASN A 80 -2.20 0.44 13.99
C ASN A 80 -2.61 1.14 12.68
N PHE A 81 -3.84 1.67 12.64
CA PHE A 81 -4.37 2.36 11.45
C PHE A 81 -3.63 3.66 11.12
N ALA A 82 -3.15 4.39 12.12
CA ALA A 82 -2.44 5.66 11.91
C ALA A 82 -1.13 5.48 11.12
N TYR A 83 -0.47 4.33 11.30
CA TYR A 83 0.71 3.95 10.53
C TYR A 83 0.39 3.83 9.04
N PHE A 84 -0.67 3.08 8.69
CA PHE A 84 -1.09 2.90 7.31
C PHE A 84 -1.61 4.19 6.68
N GLU A 85 -2.28 5.05 7.46
CA GLU A 85 -2.77 6.35 6.98
C GLU A 85 -1.63 7.25 6.46
N SER A 86 -0.47 7.18 7.10
CA SER A 86 0.71 7.94 6.69
C SER A 86 1.52 7.23 5.61
N LEU A 87 1.66 5.91 5.72
CA LEU A 87 2.55 5.14 4.85
C LEU A 87 1.97 4.90 3.45
N VAL A 88 0.69 4.55 3.35
CA VAL A 88 0.04 4.20 2.08
C VAL A 88 0.13 5.32 1.03
N PRO A 89 -0.15 6.62 1.33
CA PRO A 89 0.00 7.67 0.33
C PRO A 89 1.45 7.89 -0.10
N ILE A 90 2.42 7.78 0.81
CA ILE A 90 3.85 7.90 0.50
C ILE A 90 4.27 6.75 -0.43
N ARG A 91 3.85 5.53 -0.12
CA ARG A 91 4.12 4.33 -0.91
C ARG A 91 3.50 4.42 -2.30
N LEU A 92 2.25 4.88 -2.38
CA LEU A 92 1.55 5.13 -3.64
C LEU A 92 2.34 6.12 -4.51
N ALA A 93 2.75 7.26 -3.94
CA ALA A 93 3.55 8.25 -4.65
C ALA A 93 4.89 7.68 -5.14
N GLY A 94 5.58 6.89 -4.29
CA GLY A 94 6.82 6.21 -4.65
C GLY A 94 6.67 5.26 -5.84
N TYR A 95 5.63 4.42 -5.86
CA TYR A 95 5.38 3.52 -6.99
C TYR A 95 4.91 4.24 -8.26
N PHE A 96 4.17 5.35 -8.13
CA PHE A 96 3.85 6.20 -9.26
C PHE A 96 5.10 6.84 -9.88
N ILE A 97 6.03 7.33 -9.05
CA ILE A 97 7.31 7.88 -9.51
C ILE A 97 8.14 6.78 -10.19
N LEU A 98 8.18 5.58 -9.62
CA LEU A 98 8.87 4.44 -10.22
C LEU A 98 8.29 4.06 -11.58
N ALA A 99 6.95 3.94 -11.69
CA ALA A 99 6.29 3.65 -12.95
C ALA A 99 6.54 4.75 -14.00
N GLY A 100 6.47 6.01 -13.58
CA GLY A 100 6.82 7.16 -14.43
C GLY A 100 8.28 7.13 -14.89
N TYR A 101 9.22 6.79 -14.00
CA TYR A 101 10.63 6.66 -14.35
C TYR A 101 10.86 5.58 -15.42
N ILE A 102 10.23 4.42 -15.26
CA ILE A 102 10.31 3.32 -16.23
C ILE A 102 9.75 3.75 -17.59
N TYR A 103 8.68 4.54 -17.59
CA TYR A 103 8.08 5.10 -18.81
C TYR A 103 9.04 6.05 -19.56
N PHE A 104 9.74 6.94 -18.85
CA PHE A 104 10.68 7.87 -19.49
C PHE A 104 12.02 7.23 -19.86
N VAL A 105 12.48 6.22 -19.10
CA VAL A 105 13.79 5.60 -19.27
C VAL A 105 13.65 4.07 -19.38
N PRO A 106 13.13 3.54 -20.49
CA PRO A 106 12.86 2.11 -20.65
C PRO A 106 14.13 1.25 -20.76
N THR A 107 15.30 1.85 -21.00
CA THR A 107 16.60 1.16 -21.14
C THR A 107 17.35 0.98 -19.82
N SER A 108 16.84 1.51 -18.71
CA SER A 108 17.47 1.39 -17.39
C SER A 108 17.46 -0.08 -16.90
N MET A 109 18.42 -0.47 -16.06
CA MET A 109 18.46 -1.80 -15.44
C MET A 109 17.22 -2.08 -14.58
N VAL A 110 16.58 -1.03 -14.05
CA VAL A 110 15.36 -1.12 -13.25
C VAL A 110 14.10 -1.29 -14.14
N SER A 111 14.20 -0.92 -15.41
CA SER A 111 13.10 -0.93 -16.37
C SER A 111 12.96 -2.32 -16.98
N ASN A 112 12.13 -3.14 -16.35
CA ASN A 112 11.83 -4.48 -16.84
C ASN A 112 10.36 -4.86 -16.62
N SER A 113 9.92 -5.89 -17.33
CA SER A 113 8.53 -6.38 -17.30
C SER A 113 8.03 -6.73 -15.90
N LEU A 114 8.86 -7.33 -15.04
CA LEU A 114 8.47 -7.68 -13.67
C LEU A 114 8.27 -6.45 -12.79
N VAL A 115 9.24 -5.52 -12.80
CA VAL A 115 9.20 -4.32 -11.97
C VAL A 115 8.03 -3.43 -12.36
N ILE A 116 7.75 -3.26 -13.65
CA ILE A 116 6.60 -2.44 -14.07
C ILE A 116 5.26 -3.10 -13.69
N THR A 117 5.17 -4.42 -13.82
CA THR A 117 3.96 -5.16 -13.42
C THR A 117 3.73 -5.06 -11.92
N PHE A 118 4.79 -5.22 -11.14
CA PHE A 118 4.73 -5.06 -9.69
C PHE A 118 4.37 -3.63 -9.29
N ALA A 119 5.00 -2.61 -9.88
CA ALA A 119 4.68 -1.21 -9.63
C ALA A 119 3.22 -0.87 -9.95
N PHE A 120 2.70 -1.40 -11.08
CA PHE A 120 1.30 -1.22 -11.44
C PHE A 120 0.33 -1.86 -10.42
N LEU A 121 0.59 -3.10 -10.02
CA LEU A 121 -0.23 -3.80 -9.04
C LEU A 121 -0.17 -3.11 -7.66
N GLU A 122 1.00 -2.64 -7.25
CA GLU A 122 1.16 -1.85 -6.03
C GLU A 122 0.40 -0.53 -6.10
N VAL A 123 0.48 0.20 -7.21
CA VAL A 123 -0.33 1.42 -7.40
C VAL A 123 -1.81 1.10 -7.24
N TRP A 124 -2.28 0.02 -7.87
CA TRP A 124 -3.69 -0.37 -7.79
C TRP A 124 -4.12 -0.76 -6.37
N PHE A 125 -3.37 -1.63 -5.69
CA PHE A 125 -3.68 -2.02 -4.32
C PHE A 125 -3.61 -0.82 -3.36
N ASN A 126 -2.54 -0.02 -3.40
CA ASN A 126 -2.39 1.12 -2.50
C ASN A 126 -3.48 2.17 -2.75
N PHE A 127 -3.92 2.36 -4.00
CA PHE A 127 -5.04 3.25 -4.31
C PHE A 127 -6.35 2.76 -3.69
N LEU A 128 -6.65 1.46 -3.80
CA LEU A 128 -7.84 0.87 -3.17
C LEU A 128 -7.79 0.94 -1.64
N ILE A 129 -6.63 0.65 -1.05
CA ILE A 129 -6.41 0.74 0.40
C ILE A 129 -6.60 2.19 0.86
N PHE A 130 -5.99 3.15 0.15
CA PHE A 130 -6.07 4.57 0.50
C PHE A 130 -7.52 5.07 0.53
N ASN A 131 -8.31 4.76 -0.50
CA ASN A 131 -9.72 5.19 -0.56
C ASN A 131 -10.52 4.61 0.61
N ASN A 132 -10.41 3.30 0.87
CA ASN A 132 -11.15 2.67 1.98
C ASN A 132 -10.69 3.19 3.35
N LEU A 133 -9.39 3.41 3.53
CA LEU A 133 -8.83 3.91 4.78
C LEU A 133 -9.28 5.36 5.05
N ARG A 134 -9.36 6.18 4.01
CA ARG A 134 -9.88 7.55 4.09
C ARG A 134 -11.36 7.58 4.45
N ASP A 135 -12.17 6.72 3.80
CA ASP A 135 -13.59 6.61 4.10
C ASP A 135 -13.82 6.15 5.54
N GLU A 136 -13.15 5.08 5.97
CA GLU A 136 -13.24 4.58 7.34
C GLU A 136 -12.78 5.62 8.37
N LYS A 137 -11.73 6.40 8.07
CA LYS A 137 -11.29 7.51 8.93
C LYS A 137 -12.38 8.56 9.08
N TYR A 138 -13.05 8.93 7.98
CA TYR A 138 -14.13 9.91 8.03
C TYR A 138 -15.29 9.41 8.91
N TYR A 139 -15.69 8.14 8.77
CA TYR A 139 -16.71 7.55 9.64
C TYR A 139 -16.28 7.50 11.12
N ARG A 140 -15.03 7.12 11.40
CA ARG A 140 -14.48 7.13 12.78
C ARG A 140 -14.51 8.53 13.38
N MET A 141 -14.09 9.54 12.62
CA MET A 141 -14.06 10.93 13.08
C MET A 141 -15.47 11.46 13.34
N LYS A 142 -16.41 11.20 12.42
CA LYS A 142 -17.81 11.61 12.59
C LYS A 142 -18.42 11.00 13.85
N LYS A 143 -18.24 9.69 14.06
CA LYS A 143 -18.73 9.00 15.25
C LYS A 143 -18.10 9.54 16.54
N PHE A 144 -16.80 9.81 16.53
CA PHE A 144 -16.11 10.42 17.68
C PHE A 144 -16.67 11.80 18.03
N VAL A 145 -16.96 12.64 17.02
CA VAL A 145 -17.57 13.96 17.24
C VAL A 145 -19.00 13.81 17.78
N GLU A 146 -19.80 12.89 17.25
CA GLU A 146 -21.17 12.64 17.74
C GLU A 146 -21.17 12.15 19.20
N GLU A 147 -20.29 11.21 19.56
CA GLU A 147 -20.20 10.68 20.93
C GLU A 147 -19.63 11.68 21.94
N ASN A 148 -18.74 12.59 21.51
CA ASN A 148 -18.12 13.59 22.37
C ASN A 148 -18.76 14.99 22.23
N ALA A 149 -19.85 15.13 21.48
CA ALA A 149 -20.53 16.41 21.25
C ALA A 149 -21.01 17.04 22.57
N GLU A 150 -21.60 16.22 23.46
CA GLU A 150 -22.08 16.70 24.77
C GLU A 150 -20.92 17.11 25.69
N ALA A 151 -19.80 16.40 25.64
CA ALA A 151 -18.61 16.74 26.43
C ALA A 151 -17.92 18.01 25.90
N MET A 152 -17.87 18.18 24.57
CA MET A 152 -17.36 19.40 23.94
C MET A 152 -18.28 20.60 24.21
N GLN A 153 -19.60 20.43 24.25
CA GLN A 153 -20.53 21.50 24.64
C GLN A 153 -20.32 21.94 26.09
N ARG A 154 -20.20 21.00 27.04
CA ARG A 154 -19.95 21.34 28.46
C ARG A 154 -18.61 22.05 28.67
N ALA A 155 -17.54 21.60 28.01
CA ALA A 155 -16.24 22.27 28.08
C ALA A 155 -16.27 23.68 27.48
N HIS A 156 -17.07 23.89 26.43
CA HIS A 156 -17.25 25.21 25.81
C HIS A 156 -18.08 26.15 26.68
N ASP A 157 -19.09 25.64 27.40
CA ASP A 157 -19.88 26.42 28.36
C ASP A 157 -19.07 26.80 29.61
N GLU A 158 -18.19 25.92 30.10
CA GLU A 158 -17.29 26.21 31.23
C GLU A 158 -16.24 27.28 30.89
N GLN A 159 -15.76 27.34 29.64
CA GLN A 159 -14.82 28.39 29.20
C GLN A 159 -15.47 29.77 29.03
N VAL A 160 -16.79 29.82 28.83
CA VAL A 160 -17.54 31.08 28.61
C VAL A 160 -18.11 31.65 29.93
N ARG A 161 -17.87 31.01 31.08
CA ARG A 161 -18.07 31.65 32.40
C ARG A 161 -17.01 32.73 32.61
N VAL A 162 -17.24 33.88 31.99
CA VAL A 162 -16.55 35.15 32.26
C VAL A 162 -16.70 35.43 33.75
N ILE A 163 -15.58 35.71 34.40
CA ILE A 163 -15.53 36.24 35.76
C ILE A 163 -16.23 37.60 35.68
N GLU A 164 -17.47 37.69 36.13
CA GLU A 164 -18.06 38.96 36.53
C GLU A 164 -17.26 39.41 37.75
N GLU A 165 -16.24 40.24 37.54
CA GLU A 165 -15.66 41.03 38.62
C GLU A 165 -16.73 42.06 39.02
N ASP A 166 -17.43 41.75 40.12
CA ASP A 166 -18.30 42.69 40.81
C ASP A 166 -17.47 43.90 41.26
N GLU A 167 -17.76 45.07 40.66
CA GLU A 167 -17.19 46.40 40.97
C GLU A 167 -17.74 46.97 42.29
#